data_AF-A0A202B4L1-F1
#
_entry.id   AF-A0A202B4L1-F1
#
_cell.length_a   1.000
_cell.length_b   1.000
_cell.length_c   1.000
_cell.angle_alpha   90.00
_cell.angle_beta   90.00
_cell.angle_gamma   90.00
#
_symmetry.space_group_name_H-M   'P 1'
#
loop_
_entity.id
_entity.type
_entity.pdbx_description
1 polymer ?
#
loop_
_entity_poly.entity_id
_entity_poly.type
_entity_poly.pdbx_seq_one_letter_code
_entity_poly.pdbx_strand_id
1 'polypeptide(L)'
;MPLPLLRNLLSALLLAVIALWCAGSWGGMPLLTEIAIWLGDALVMGGAYLLPTITAALVKSPRLKRVALVNVLGGWLIVPWIAAMALALKRDDLA
;
A
#
# COMPACT_ATOMS: atom_id res chain seq x y z
N MET A 1 14.70 -31.64 26.23
CA MET A 1 14.74 -31.27 24.80
C MET A 1 15.73 -30.13 24.62
N PRO A 2 16.54 -30.13 23.55
CA PRO A 2 17.44 -29.01 23.28
C PRO A 2 16.62 -27.73 23.05
N LEU A 3 16.88 -26.71 23.86
CA LEU A 3 16.20 -25.41 23.88
C LEU A 3 15.93 -24.78 22.48
N PRO A 4 16.86 -24.81 21.51
CA PRO A 4 16.60 -24.24 20.18
C PRO A 4 15.56 -25.02 19.36
N LEU A 5 15.46 -26.34 19.55
CA LEU A 5 14.53 -27.18 18.82
C LEU A 5 13.08 -26.99 19.31
N LEU A 6 12.92 -26.82 20.63
CA LEU A 6 11.64 -26.45 21.24
C LEU A 6 11.17 -25.06 20.77
N ARG A 7 12.08 -24.07 20.72
CA ARG A 7 11.76 -22.73 20.21
C ARG A 7 11.28 -22.76 18.76
N ASN A 8 12.00 -23.46 17.88
CA ASN A 8 11.64 -23.56 16.47
C ASN A 8 10.28 -24.26 16.28
N LEU A 9 10.00 -25.30 17.06
CA LEU A 9 8.70 -25.98 17.04
C LEU A 9 7.56 -25.06 17.49
N LEU A 10 7.76 -24.30 18.56
CA LEU A 10 6.75 -23.34 19.05
C LEU A 10 6.52 -22.20 18.04
N SER A 11 7.57 -21.71 17.39
CA SER A 11 7.45 -20.70 16.33
C SER A 11 6.72 -21.24 15.10
N ALA A 12 7.01 -22.48 14.68
CA ALA A 12 6.31 -23.12 13.58
C ALA A 12 4.83 -23.36 13.91
N LEU A 13 4.52 -23.77 15.15
CA LEU A 13 3.15 -23.93 15.62
C LEU A 13 2.39 -22.60 15.61
N LEU A 14 3.02 -21.52 16.11
CA LEU A 14 2.42 -20.19 16.10
C LEU A 14 2.10 -19.72 14.66
N LEU A 15 3.05 -19.91 13.74
CA LEU A 15 2.84 -19.59 12.32
C LEU A 15 1.71 -20.42 11.71
N ALA A 16 1.62 -21.71 12.04
CA ALA A 16 0.54 -22.58 11.58
C ALA A 16 -0.83 -22.12 12.11
N VAL A 17 -0.92 -21.71 13.38
CA VAL A 17 -2.15 -21.16 13.96
C VAL A 17 -2.57 -19.85 13.27
N ILE A 18 -1.62 -18.94 13.01
CA ILE A 18 -1.90 -17.70 12.28
C ILE A 18 -2.38 -18.00 10.85
N ALA A 19 -1.72 -18.93 10.16
CA ALA A 19 -2.11 -19.32 8.80
C ALA A 19 -3.51 -19.96 8.77
N LEU A 20 -3.84 -20.82 9.73
CA LEU A 20 -5.17 -21.42 9.88
C LEU A 20 -6.23 -20.39 10.25
N TRP A 21 -5.90 -19.41 11.10
CA TRP A 21 -6.78 -18.30 11.43
C TRP A 21 -7.07 -17.42 10.21
N CYS A 22 -6.06 -17.10 9.40
CA CYS A 22 -6.24 -16.40 8.14
C CYS A 22 -7.05 -17.23 7.14
N ALA A 23 -6.80 -18.53 7.02
CA ALA A 23 -7.60 -19.39 6.13
C ALA A 23 -9.07 -19.45 6.58
N GLY A 24 -9.33 -19.60 7.88
CA GLY A 24 -10.68 -19.70 8.44
C GLY A 24 -11.45 -18.37 8.47
N SER A 25 -10.76 -17.25 8.70
CA SER A 25 -11.42 -15.93 8.76
C SER A 25 -11.91 -15.45 7.39
N TRP A 26 -11.28 -15.93 6.31
CA TRP A 26 -11.59 -15.49 4.94
C TRP A 26 -12.27 -16.59 4.10
N GLY A 27 -12.14 -17.87 4.49
CA GLY A 27 -12.60 -19.03 3.72
C GLY A 27 -14.12 -19.31 3.69
N GLY A 28 -14.96 -18.39 4.12
CA GLY A 28 -16.42 -18.57 4.16
C GLY A 28 -17.22 -17.27 4.05
N MET A 29 -16.60 -16.19 3.59
CA MET A 29 -17.31 -14.92 3.45
C MET A 29 -18.34 -15.01 2.32
N PRO A 30 -19.56 -14.46 2.51
CA PRO A 30 -20.52 -14.33 1.41
C PRO A 30 -19.88 -13.56 0.25
N LEU A 31 -20.16 -13.99 -0.99
CA LEU A 31 -19.59 -13.40 -2.22
C LEU A 31 -19.70 -11.86 -2.26
N LEU A 32 -20.83 -11.32 -1.80
CA LEU A 32 -21.07 -9.87 -1.71
C LEU A 32 -20.09 -9.17 -0.76
N THR A 33 -19.77 -9.81 0.37
CA THR A 33 -18.80 -9.29 1.36
C THR A 33 -17.38 -9.34 0.80
N GLU A 34 -17.02 -10.42 0.13
CA GLU A 34 -15.71 -10.55 -0.53
C GLU A 34 -15.53 -9.47 -1.62
N ILE A 35 -16.52 -9.30 -2.49
CA ILE A 35 -16.50 -8.24 -3.52
C ILE A 35 -16.39 -6.85 -2.88
N ALA A 36 -17.13 -6.59 -1.81
CA ALA A 36 -17.08 -5.30 -1.12
C ALA A 36 -15.69 -4.99 -0.54
N ILE A 37 -15.01 -6.00 0.02
CA ILE A 37 -13.64 -5.86 0.54
C ILE A 37 -12.68 -5.55 -0.61
N TRP A 38 -12.69 -6.35 -1.67
CA TRP A 38 -11.79 -6.14 -2.82
C TRP A 38 -12.03 -4.80 -3.51
N LEU A 39 -13.30 -4.38 -3.64
CA LEU A 39 -13.65 -3.08 -4.19
C LEU A 39 -13.17 -1.95 -3.27
N GLY A 40 -13.35 -2.10 -1.96
CA GLY A 40 -12.86 -1.14 -0.96
C GLY A 40 -11.33 -1.00 -1.01
N ASP A 41 -10.62 -2.13 -1.02
CA ASP A 41 -9.16 -2.16 -1.13
C ASP A 41 -8.70 -1.54 -2.45
N ALA A 42 -9.31 -1.88 -3.57
CA ALA A 42 -8.99 -1.28 -4.86
C ALA A 42 -9.20 0.24 -4.87
N LEU A 43 -10.24 0.73 -4.18
CA LEU A 43 -10.57 2.15 -4.13
C LEU A 43 -9.60 2.92 -3.23
N VAL A 44 -9.27 2.37 -2.06
CA VAL A 44 -8.26 2.93 -1.15
C VAL A 44 -6.88 2.93 -1.80
N MET A 45 -6.49 1.80 -2.38
CA MET A 45 -5.20 1.64 -3.04
C MET A 45 -5.10 2.54 -4.28
N GLY A 46 -6.14 2.57 -5.12
CA GLY A 46 -6.18 3.47 -6.28
C GLY A 46 -6.06 4.94 -5.88
N GLY A 47 -6.77 5.34 -4.82
CA GLY A 47 -6.68 6.70 -4.28
C GLY A 47 -5.29 7.04 -3.71
N ALA A 48 -4.72 6.15 -2.90
CA ALA A 48 -3.39 6.31 -2.32
C ALA A 48 -2.29 6.39 -3.39
N TYR A 49 -2.41 5.60 -4.45
CA TYR A 49 -1.50 5.62 -5.57
C TYR A 49 -1.55 6.96 -6.32
N LEU A 50 -2.74 7.49 -6.59
CA LEU A 50 -2.90 8.75 -7.32
C LEU A 50 -2.62 10.00 -6.47
N LEU A 51 -2.42 9.84 -5.16
CA LEU A 51 -2.28 10.95 -4.22
C LEU A 51 -1.26 12.02 -4.65
N PRO A 52 -0.01 11.70 -5.08
CA PRO A 52 0.95 12.72 -5.50
C PRO A 52 0.45 13.54 -6.69
N THR A 53 -0.18 12.89 -7.67
CA THR A 53 -0.74 13.54 -8.86
C THR A 53 -1.92 14.43 -8.49
N ILE A 54 -2.81 13.95 -7.62
CA ILE A 54 -3.96 14.72 -7.12
C ILE A 54 -3.45 15.94 -6.33
N THR A 55 -2.50 15.76 -5.43
CA THR A 55 -1.89 16.86 -4.67
C THR A 55 -1.27 17.90 -5.59
N ALA A 56 -0.50 17.48 -6.61
CA ALA A 56 0.06 18.39 -7.60
C ALA A 56 -1.02 19.17 -8.38
N ALA A 57 -2.15 18.53 -8.69
CA ALA A 57 -3.26 19.18 -9.38
C ALA A 57 -3.96 20.20 -8.46
N LEU A 58 -4.23 19.82 -7.20
CA LEU A 58 -4.89 20.68 -6.21
C LEU A 58 -4.06 21.92 -5.86
N VAL A 59 -2.74 21.78 -5.74
CA VAL A 59 -1.83 22.90 -5.48
C VAL A 59 -1.40 23.64 -6.76
N LYS A 60 -1.98 23.29 -7.92
CA LYS A 60 -1.67 23.89 -9.24
C LYS A 60 -0.17 23.90 -9.55
N SER A 61 0.53 22.81 -9.21
CA SER A 61 1.97 22.70 -9.41
C SER A 61 2.33 22.80 -10.90
N PRO A 62 3.31 23.65 -11.29
CA PRO A 62 3.77 23.74 -12.68
C PRO A 62 4.42 22.43 -13.17
N ARG A 63 4.71 21.52 -12.25
CA ARG A 63 5.37 20.23 -12.50
C ARG A 63 4.38 19.07 -12.59
N LEU A 64 3.07 19.32 -12.66
CA LEU A 64 2.04 18.28 -12.69
C LEU A 64 2.36 17.14 -13.67
N LYS A 65 2.80 17.45 -14.89
CA LYS A 65 3.19 16.44 -15.89
C LYS A 65 4.34 15.56 -15.43
N ARG A 66 5.36 16.13 -14.78
CA ARG A 66 6.49 15.37 -14.23
C ARG A 66 6.07 14.54 -13.02
N VAL A 67 5.25 15.09 -12.12
CA VAL A 67 4.72 14.36 -10.97
C VAL A 67 3.92 13.15 -11.44
N ALA A 68 3.00 13.34 -12.40
CA ALA A 68 2.21 12.26 -12.97
C ALA A 68 3.12 11.20 -13.63
N LEU A 69 4.13 11.62 -14.39
CA LEU A 69 5.07 10.70 -15.03
C LEU A 69 5.86 9.86 -14.01
N VAL A 70 6.41 10.50 -12.97
CA VAL A 70 7.15 9.80 -11.90
C VAL A 70 6.23 8.85 -11.14
N ASN A 71 5.00 9.27 -10.87
CA ASN A 71 4.02 8.45 -10.16
C ASN A 71 3.59 7.23 -11.00
N VAL A 72 3.36 7.41 -12.31
CA VAL A 72 3.02 6.32 -13.24
C VAL A 72 4.17 5.34 -13.43
N LEU A 73 5.37 5.84 -13.77
CA LEU A 73 6.55 5.00 -14.00
C LEU A 73 7.07 4.35 -12.70
N GLY A 74 6.89 5.02 -11.58
CA GLY A 74 7.26 4.52 -10.26
C GLY A 74 6.35 3.41 -9.75
N GLY A 75 5.12 3.32 -10.27
CA GLY A 75 4.13 2.35 -9.83
C GLY A 75 3.96 2.36 -8.31
N TRP A 76 3.82 1.17 -7.72
CA TRP A 76 3.63 1.00 -6.27
C TRP A 76 4.89 1.13 -5.41
N LEU A 77 6.00 1.57 -5.99
CA LEU A 77 7.24 1.73 -5.24
C LEU A 77 7.17 2.96 -4.34
N ILE A 78 7.51 2.78 -3.06
CA ILE A 78 7.46 3.83 -2.05
C ILE A 78 8.40 5.01 -2.38
N VAL A 79 9.58 4.72 -2.93
CA VAL A 79 10.61 5.76 -3.19
C VAL A 79 10.17 6.73 -4.30
N PRO A 80 9.77 6.27 -5.51
CA PRO A 80 9.19 7.14 -6.52
C PRO A 80 7.94 7.90 -6.06
N TRP A 81 7.09 7.26 -5.25
CA TRP A 81 5.89 7.89 -4.72
C TRP A 81 6.24 9.10 -3.82
N ILE A 82 7.19 8.92 -2.89
CA ILE A 82 7.69 10.01 -2.04
C ILE A 82 8.32 11.12 -2.88
N ALA A 83 9.13 10.75 -3.89
CA ALA A 83 9.75 11.73 -4.79
C ALA A 83 8.71 12.53 -5.58
N ALA A 84 7.67 11.88 -6.09
CA ALA A 84 6.55 12.53 -6.78
C ALA A 84 5.80 13.48 -5.84
N MET A 85 5.57 13.09 -4.58
CA MET A 85 4.92 13.93 -3.58
C MET A 85 5.77 15.16 -3.22
N ALA A 86 7.07 14.98 -3.02
CA ALA A 86 8.00 16.08 -2.78
C ALA A 86 8.02 17.06 -3.97
N LEU A 87 8.03 16.55 -5.20
CA LEU A 87 7.93 17.36 -6.42
C LEU A 87 6.58 18.10 -6.53
N ALA A 88 5.48 17.47 -6.10
CA ALA A 88 4.15 18.06 -6.09
C ALA A 88 4.09 19.28 -5.17
N LEU A 89 4.69 19.18 -3.98
CA LEU A 89 4.67 20.19 -2.93
C LEU A 89 5.79 21.23 -3.02
N LYS A 90 6.81 21.00 -3.85
CA LYS A 90 7.94 21.91 -3.99
C LYS A 90 7.48 23.30 -4.47
N ARG A 91 7.66 24.29 -3.59
CA ARG A 91 7.42 25.71 -3.83
C ARG A 91 8.69 26.37 -4.37
N ASP A 92 8.57 27.03 -5.51
CA ASP A 92 9.70 27.71 -6.20
C ASP A 92 9.77 29.20 -5.85
N ASP A 93 8.76 29.68 -5.15
CA ASP A 93 8.48 31.05 -4.73
C ASP A 93 9.14 31.44 -3.39
N LEU A 94 9.88 30.52 -2.76
CA LEU A 94 10.57 30.71 -1.48
C LEU A 94 12.12 30.72 -1.61
N ALA A 95 12.65 30.92 -2.81
CA ALA A 95 14.09 30.96 -3.09
C ALA A 95 14.52 32.32 -3.65
#